data_AF-A0A7W6LK56-F1
#
_entry.id   AF-A0A7W6LK56-F1
#
_cell.length_a   1.000
_cell.length_b   1.000
_cell.length_c   1.000
_cell.angle_alpha   90.00
_cell.angle_beta   90.00
_cell.angle_gamma   90.00
#
_symmetry.space_group_name_H-M   'P 1'
#
loop_
_entity.id
_entity.type
_entity.pdbx_description
1 polymer ?
#
loop_
_entity_poly.entity_id
_entity_poly.type
_entity_poly.pdbx_seq_one_letter_code
_entity_poly.pdbx_strand_id
1 'polypeptide(L)'
;MQVLFELLRAIGPTGCMFLAMLGFYEGIPGLNRIKVLADIPIVGDIALGRVELAKRSAVEGMVARAELVALQATADQERRLRQIAEDAAAADRERASALAKLAAERQTALDEREADARATPGVTYPSPEDLKWLQKRLQ
;
A
#
# COMPACT_ATOMS: atom_id res chain seq x y z
N MET A 1 17.69 -3.42 60.52
CA MET A 1 18.37 -2.12 60.30
C MET A 1 19.82 -2.10 60.78
N GLN A 2 20.22 -2.81 61.84
CA GLN A 2 21.62 -2.83 62.32
C GLN A 2 22.62 -3.41 61.31
N VAL A 3 22.26 -4.50 60.63
CA VAL A 3 23.12 -5.15 59.62
C VAL A 3 23.43 -4.21 58.45
N LEU A 4 22.45 -3.39 58.02
CA LEU A 4 22.63 -2.45 56.93
C LEU A 4 23.63 -1.35 57.31
N PHE A 5 23.58 -0.89 58.56
CA PHE A 5 24.45 0.18 59.08
C PHE A 5 25.90 -0.31 59.25
N GLU A 6 26.09 -1.55 59.69
CA GLU A 6 27.43 -2.17 59.76
C GLU A 6 28.01 -2.45 58.38
N LEU A 7 27.20 -2.90 57.42
CA LEU A 7 27.62 -3.09 56.03
C LEU A 7 28.04 -1.75 55.40
N LEU A 8 27.28 -0.68 55.64
CA LEU A 8 27.59 0.67 55.17
C LEU A 8 28.93 1.17 55.72
N ARG A 9 29.22 0.87 57.00
CA ARG A 9 30.46 1.25 57.67
C ARG A 9 31.65 0.40 57.23
N ALA A 10 31.44 -0.88 56.88
CA ALA A 10 32.48 -1.79 56.39
C ALA A 10 32.89 -1.50 54.93
N ILE A 11 31.94 -1.11 54.09
CA ILE A 11 32.16 -0.76 52.68
C ILE A 11 32.79 0.64 52.55
N GLY A 12 32.52 1.53 53.51
CA GLY A 12 33.01 2.90 53.51
C GLY A 12 32.33 3.78 52.45
N PRO A 13 32.69 5.08 52.40
CA PRO A 13 32.06 6.05 51.49
C PRO A 13 32.29 5.70 50.02
N THR A 14 33.46 5.13 49.68
CA THR A 14 33.83 4.77 48.31
C THR A 14 32.93 3.68 47.74
N GLY A 15 32.65 2.63 48.50
CA GLY A 15 31.78 1.56 48.01
C GLY A 15 30.30 1.93 48.02
N CYS A 16 29.85 2.85 48.89
CA CYS A 16 28.52 3.46 48.75
C CYS A 16 28.40 4.23 47.43
N MET A 17 29.44 4.98 47.06
CA MET A 17 29.46 5.71 45.79
C MET A 17 29.48 4.77 44.58
N PHE A 18 30.22 3.66 44.67
CA PHE A 18 30.21 2.61 43.66
C PHE A 18 28.82 1.96 43.50
N LEU A 19 28.17 1.58 44.60
CA LEU A 19 26.82 1.02 44.57
C LEU A 19 25.77 2.01 44.04
N ALA A 20 25.89 3.30 44.39
CA ALA A 20 25.05 4.35 43.84
C ALA A 20 25.25 4.51 42.32
N MET A 21 26.49 4.46 41.85
CA MET A 21 26.81 4.52 40.42
C MET A 21 26.26 3.30 39.67
N LEU A 22 26.40 2.11 40.26
CA LEU A 22 25.93 0.85 39.68
C LEU A 22 24.39 0.83 39.62
N GLY A 23 23.71 1.22 40.70
CA GLY A 23 22.26 1.39 40.71
C GLY A 23 21.76 2.48 39.74
N PHE A 24 22.53 3.53 39.47
CA PHE A 24 22.17 4.57 38.50
C PHE A 24 22.29 4.09 37.04
N TYR A 25 23.30 3.27 36.72
CA TYR A 25 23.54 2.78 35.36
C TYR A 25 22.74 1.52 35.01
N GLU A 26 22.71 0.52 35.91
CA GLU A 26 22.00 -0.75 35.71
C GLU A 26 20.56 -0.74 36.24
N GLY A 27 20.21 0.24 37.07
CA GLY A 27 18.94 0.25 37.79
C GLY A 27 18.99 -0.60 39.06
N ILE A 28 17.92 -0.57 39.85
CA ILE A 28 17.84 -1.35 41.09
C ILE A 28 17.34 -2.78 40.77
N PRO A 29 18.17 -3.83 41.00
CA PRO A 29 17.77 -5.20 40.73
C PRO A 29 16.54 -5.58 41.57
N GLY A 30 15.45 -5.93 40.90
CA GLY A 30 14.16 -6.28 41.53
C GLY A 30 13.04 -5.25 41.27
N LEU A 31 13.34 -3.95 41.28
CA LEU A 31 12.33 -2.91 40.97
C LEU A 31 12.00 -2.86 39.46
N ASN A 32 12.96 -3.19 38.59
CA ASN A 32 12.76 -3.28 37.13
C ASN A 32 11.68 -4.30 36.72
N ARG A 33 11.29 -5.25 37.60
CA ARG A 33 10.26 -6.26 37.28
C ARG A 33 8.83 -5.76 37.49
N ILE A 34 8.65 -4.61 38.16
CA ILE A 34 7.33 -4.07 38.47
C ILE A 34 6.97 -3.04 37.40
N LYS A 35 6.11 -3.44 36.45
CA LYS A 35 5.66 -2.56 35.34
C LYS A 35 5.13 -1.21 35.82
N VAL A 36 4.39 -1.19 36.93
CA VAL A 36 3.80 0.04 37.48
C VAL A 36 4.86 1.07 37.91
N LEU A 37 6.03 0.61 38.37
CA LEU A 37 7.11 1.53 38.74
C LEU A 37 7.84 2.07 37.50
N ALA A 38 7.88 1.30 36.41
CA ALA A 38 8.48 1.71 35.14
C ALA A 38 7.72 2.84 34.43
N ASP A 39 6.40 2.93 34.63
CA ASP A 39 5.55 3.95 33.99
C ASP A 39 5.58 5.31 34.71
N ILE A 40 6.19 5.40 35.90
CA ILE A 40 6.34 6.65 36.65
C ILE A 40 7.67 7.30 36.26
N PRO A 41 7.70 8.47 35.61
CA PRO A 41 8.90 9.00 34.96
C PRO A 41 10.12 9.15 35.88
N ILE A 42 9.93 9.52 37.15
CA ILE A 42 11.05 9.70 38.09
C ILE A 42 11.51 8.36 38.71
N VAL A 43 10.57 7.48 39.01
CA VAL A 43 10.84 6.21 39.73
C VAL A 43 11.26 5.11 38.76
N GLY A 44 10.66 5.09 37.58
CA GLY A 44 10.95 4.19 36.48
C GLY A 44 12.35 4.39 35.94
N ASP A 45 12.80 5.63 35.79
CA ASP A 45 14.15 5.92 35.30
C ASP A 45 15.24 5.36 36.21
N ILE A 46 15.03 5.45 37.53
CA ILE A 46 15.94 4.90 38.55
C ILE A 46 15.81 3.37 38.64
N ALA A 47 14.61 2.83 38.48
CA ALA A 47 14.36 1.39 38.56
C ALA A 47 14.93 0.62 37.34
N LEU A 48 14.87 1.22 36.15
CA LEU A 48 15.32 0.63 34.88
C LEU A 48 16.80 0.88 34.59
N GLY A 49 17.35 2.00 35.06
CA GLY A 49 18.72 2.43 34.76
C GLY A 49 18.85 3.08 33.38
N ARG A 50 19.84 3.97 33.23
CA ARG A 50 20.03 4.75 31.99
C ARG A 50 20.33 3.90 30.76
N VAL A 51 21.03 2.78 30.93
CA VAL A 51 21.42 1.92 29.81
C VAL A 51 20.19 1.27 29.16
N GLU A 52 19.25 0.81 29.99
CA GLU A 52 18.05 0.15 29.50
C GLU A 52 17.09 1.14 28.83
N LEU A 53 16.96 2.36 29.38
CA LEU A 53 16.22 3.46 28.74
C LEU A 53 16.81 3.84 27.37
N ALA A 54 18.13 3.90 27.25
CA ALA A 54 18.80 4.21 26.00
C ALA A 54 18.58 3.10 24.95
N LYS A 55 18.57 1.84 25.36
CA LYS A 55 18.24 0.72 24.45
C LYS A 55 16.79 0.78 23.98
N ARG A 56 15.84 1.01 24.89
CA ARG A 56 14.41 1.11 24.54
C ARG A 56 14.15 2.22 23.54
N SER A 57 14.66 3.42 23.81
CA SER A 57 14.51 4.54 22.88
C SER A 57 15.18 4.30 21.52
N ALA A 58 16.34 3.62 21.48
CA ALA A 58 16.97 3.22 20.22
C ALA A 58 16.12 2.19 19.44
N VAL A 59 15.55 1.20 20.13
CA VAL A 59 14.65 0.20 19.52
C VAL A 59 13.39 0.86 19.00
N GLU A 60 12.74 1.72 19.79
CA GLU A 60 11.56 2.49 19.38
C GLU A 60 11.86 3.33 18.13
N GLY A 61 13.00 4.02 18.11
CA GLY A 61 13.43 4.79 16.94
C GLY A 61 13.67 3.93 15.69
N MET A 62 14.21 2.72 15.86
CA MET A 62 14.37 1.77 14.75
C MET A 62 13.02 1.24 14.25
N VAL A 63 12.11 0.88 15.16
CA VAL A 63 10.77 0.40 14.81
C VAL A 63 9.99 1.49 14.08
N ALA A 64 9.98 2.73 14.58
CA ALA A 64 9.31 3.85 13.93
C ALA A 64 9.85 4.11 12.51
N ARG A 65 11.18 3.99 12.30
CA ARG A 65 11.79 4.10 10.97
C ARG A 65 11.40 2.94 10.06
N ALA A 66 11.38 1.71 10.59
CA ALA A 66 10.99 0.54 9.84
C ALA A 66 9.51 0.61 9.40
N GLU A 67 8.62 1.05 10.29
CA GLU A 67 7.22 1.29 10.00
C GLU A 67 7.04 2.37 8.93
N LEU A 68 7.77 3.48 9.04
CA LEU A 68 7.74 4.55 8.02
C LEU A 68 8.17 4.02 6.65
N VAL A 69 9.28 3.27 6.58
CA VAL A 69 9.76 2.67 5.32
C VAL A 69 8.76 1.68 4.76
N ALA A 70 8.15 0.85 5.60
CA ALA A 70 7.12 -0.10 5.17
C ALA A 70 5.89 0.62 4.59
N LEU A 71 5.42 1.69 5.24
CA LEU A 71 4.31 2.51 4.77
C LEU A 71 4.63 3.24 3.47
N GLN A 72 5.87 3.70 3.29
CA GLN A 72 6.31 4.29 2.01
C GLN A 72 6.31 3.25 0.90
N ALA A 73 6.81 2.04 1.18
CA ALA A 73 6.84 0.95 0.20
C ALA A 73 5.44 0.55 -0.27
N THR A 74 4.46 0.46 0.64
CA THR A 74 3.07 0.15 0.28
C THR A 74 2.44 1.27 -0.55
N ALA A 75 2.66 2.53 -0.16
CA ALA A 75 2.17 3.68 -0.92
C ALA A 75 2.74 3.74 -2.35
N ASP A 76 4.04 3.45 -2.50
CA ASP A 76 4.69 3.43 -3.81
C ASP A 76 4.21 2.25 -4.67
N GLN A 77 3.96 1.09 -4.05
CA GLN A 77 3.36 -0.04 -4.75
C GLN A 77 1.96 0.30 -5.27
N GLU A 78 1.11 0.93 -4.45
CA GLU A 78 -0.22 1.37 -4.90
C GLU A 78 -0.13 2.37 -6.06
N ARG A 79 0.78 3.35 -5.99
CA ARG A 79 0.99 4.32 -7.07
C ARG A 79 1.37 3.65 -8.37
N ARG A 80 2.29 2.67 -8.33
CA ARG A 80 2.68 1.90 -9.52
C ARG A 80 1.51 1.13 -10.11
N LEU A 81 0.70 0.48 -9.28
CA LEU A 81 -0.48 -0.25 -9.75
C LEU A 81 -1.51 0.69 -10.39
N ARG A 82 -1.73 1.88 -9.80
CA ARG A 82 -2.62 2.90 -10.38
C ARG A 82 -2.11 3.38 -11.73
N GLN A 83 -0.82 3.67 -11.86
CA GLN A 83 -0.21 4.07 -13.14
C GLN A 83 -0.41 3.00 -14.22
N ILE A 84 -0.12 1.73 -13.91
CA ILE A 84 -0.32 0.63 -14.85
C ILE A 84 -1.80 0.53 -15.28
N ALA A 85 -2.73 0.70 -14.34
CA ALA A 85 -4.17 0.67 -14.64
C ALA A 85 -4.62 1.87 -15.49
N GLU A 86 -4.09 3.06 -15.22
CA GLU A 86 -4.35 4.28 -15.98
C GLU A 86 -3.80 4.17 -17.40
N ASP A 87 -2.59 3.65 -17.58
CA ASP A 87 -1.96 3.43 -18.88
C ASP A 87 -2.75 2.40 -19.71
N ALA A 88 -3.17 1.29 -19.08
CA ALA A 88 -4.01 0.28 -19.72
C ALA A 88 -5.37 0.88 -20.15
N ALA A 89 -6.01 1.63 -19.26
CA ALA A 89 -7.29 2.28 -19.56
C ALA A 89 -7.16 3.33 -20.67
N ALA A 90 -6.05 4.08 -20.72
CA ALA A 90 -5.77 5.03 -21.78
C ALA A 90 -5.62 4.33 -23.14
N ALA A 91 -4.82 3.26 -23.20
CA ALA A 91 -4.64 2.47 -24.42
C ALA A 91 -5.98 1.86 -24.91
N ASP A 92 -6.83 1.39 -23.99
CA ASP A 92 -8.13 0.83 -24.35
C ASP A 92 -9.11 1.91 -24.84
N ARG A 93 -9.09 3.12 -24.25
CA ARG A 93 -9.87 4.26 -24.77
C ARG A 93 -9.44 4.65 -26.17
N GLU A 94 -8.14 4.67 -26.45
CA GLU A 94 -7.62 4.96 -27.78
C GLU A 94 -8.12 3.93 -28.79
N ARG A 95 -7.99 2.63 -28.48
CA ARG A 95 -8.49 1.53 -29.32
C ARG A 95 -10.00 1.64 -29.55
N ALA A 96 -10.77 1.87 -28.49
CA ALA A 96 -12.22 2.03 -28.60
C ALA A 96 -12.60 3.21 -29.48
N SER A 97 -11.90 4.35 -29.35
CA SER A 97 -12.14 5.53 -30.17
C SER A 97 -11.80 5.31 -31.65
N ALA A 98 -10.71 4.57 -31.94
CA ALA A 98 -10.32 4.22 -33.30
C ALA A 98 -11.35 3.27 -33.94
N LEU A 99 -11.79 2.25 -33.19
CA LEU A 99 -12.84 1.34 -33.65
C LEU A 99 -14.17 2.05 -33.88
N ALA A 100 -14.55 2.99 -33.01
CA ALA A 100 -15.76 3.78 -33.18
C ALA A 100 -15.72 4.64 -34.44
N LYS A 101 -14.57 5.26 -34.76
CA LYS A 101 -14.38 6.01 -36.01
C LYS A 101 -14.50 5.11 -37.23
N LEU A 102 -13.82 3.97 -37.24
CA LEU A 102 -13.91 3.00 -38.33
C LEU A 102 -15.33 2.45 -38.52
N ALA A 103 -16.05 2.21 -37.42
CA ALA A 103 -17.44 1.77 -37.47
C ALA A 103 -18.34 2.87 -38.07
N ALA A 104 -18.15 4.13 -37.67
CA ALA A 104 -18.88 5.26 -38.22
C ALA A 104 -18.61 5.43 -39.73
N GLU A 105 -17.35 5.38 -40.16
CA GLU A 105 -16.97 5.47 -41.58
C GLU A 105 -17.56 4.33 -42.42
N ARG A 106 -17.57 3.11 -41.87
CA ARG A 106 -18.21 1.97 -42.54
C ARG A 106 -19.72 2.14 -42.63
N GLN A 107 -20.35 2.65 -41.58
CA GLN A 107 -21.79 2.89 -41.58
C GLN A 107 -22.17 3.93 -42.63
N THR A 108 -21.45 5.04 -42.69
CA THR A 108 -21.69 6.07 -43.72
C THR A 108 -21.50 5.51 -45.13
N ALA A 109 -20.48 4.69 -45.36
CA ALA A 109 -20.26 4.07 -46.67
C ALA A 109 -21.35 3.04 -47.04
N LEU A 110 -21.93 2.35 -46.06
CA LEU A 110 -23.08 1.47 -46.28
C LEU A 110 -24.33 2.28 -46.61
N ASP A 111 -24.59 3.35 -45.85
CA ASP A 111 -25.76 4.22 -46.06
C ASP A 111 -25.71 4.89 -47.45
N GLU A 112 -24.53 5.33 -47.91
CA GLU A 112 -24.31 5.84 -49.27
C GLU A 112 -24.60 4.78 -50.34
N ARG A 113 -24.07 3.56 -50.16
CA ARG A 113 -24.34 2.45 -51.10
C ARG A 113 -25.80 2.04 -51.13
N GLU A 114 -26.49 2.08 -49.98
CA GLU A 114 -27.93 1.85 -49.92
C GLU A 114 -28.71 2.94 -50.65
N ALA A 115 -28.32 4.21 -50.50
CA ALA A 115 -28.93 5.32 -51.22
C ALA A 115 -28.74 5.18 -52.74
N ASP A 116 -27.52 4.87 -53.20
CA ASP A 116 -27.21 4.62 -54.61
C ASP A 116 -27.99 3.43 -55.17
N ALA A 117 -28.10 2.33 -54.39
CA ALA A 117 -28.86 1.15 -54.76
C ALA A 117 -30.38 1.43 -54.86
N ARG A 118 -30.92 2.34 -54.04
CA ARG A 118 -32.32 2.80 -54.13
C ARG A 118 -32.56 3.74 -55.31
N ALA A 119 -31.56 4.56 -55.66
CA ALA A 119 -31.67 5.50 -56.77
C ALA A 119 -31.54 4.82 -58.15
N THR A 120 -30.92 3.64 -58.22
CA THR A 120 -30.73 2.89 -59.48
C THR A 120 -31.94 1.98 -59.77
N PRO A 121 -32.69 2.22 -60.86
CA PRO A 121 -33.82 1.36 -61.23
C PRO A 121 -33.35 -0.05 -61.59
N GLY A 122 -33.85 -1.07 -60.88
CA GLY A 122 -33.62 -2.49 -61.20
C GLY A 122 -32.62 -3.25 -60.32
N VAL A 123 -32.02 -2.61 -59.31
CA VAL A 123 -31.00 -3.25 -58.44
C VAL A 123 -31.53 -3.56 -57.03
N THR A 124 -32.68 -3.01 -56.64
CA THR A 124 -33.09 -2.97 -55.22
C THR A 124 -34.10 -4.04 -54.78
N TYR A 125 -34.60 -4.90 -55.66
CA TYR A 125 -35.43 -6.06 -55.32
C TYR A 125 -35.22 -7.13 -56.40
N PRO A 126 -35.35 -8.45 -56.11
CA PRO A 126 -35.35 -9.44 -57.17
C PRO A 126 -36.38 -9.03 -58.20
N SER A 127 -35.95 -8.81 -59.44
CA SER A 127 -36.85 -8.45 -60.51
C SER A 127 -37.90 -9.57 -60.66
N PRO A 128 -39.07 -9.29 -61.27
CA PRO A 128 -40.03 -10.34 -61.58
C PRO A 128 -39.41 -11.51 -62.38
N GLU A 129 -38.32 -11.27 -63.10
CA GLU A 129 -37.55 -12.30 -63.82
C GLU A 129 -36.66 -13.14 -62.87
N ASP A 130 -36.03 -12.51 -61.87
CA ASP A 130 -35.25 -13.22 -60.84
C ASP A 130 -36.13 -14.14 -59.97
N LEU A 131 -37.37 -13.69 -59.67
CA LEU A 131 -38.35 -14.51 -58.97
C LEU A 131 -38.78 -15.73 -59.80
N LYS A 132 -38.95 -15.58 -61.12
CA LYS A 132 -39.24 -16.70 -62.04
C LYS A 132 -38.07 -17.68 -62.13
N TRP A 133 -36.83 -17.19 -62.12
CA TRP A 133 -35.64 -18.04 -62.11
C TRP A 133 -35.54 -18.87 -60.83
N LEU A 134 -35.84 -18.27 -59.66
CA LEU A 134 -35.90 -18.98 -58.37
C LEU A 134 -36.99 -20.07 -58.35
N GLN A 135 -38.19 -19.80 -58.88
CA GLN A 135 -39.26 -20.80 -58.96
C GLN A 135 -38.89 -22.00 -59.83
N LYS A 136 -38.19 -21.78 -60.95
CA LYS A 136 -37.77 -22.86 -61.86
C LYS A 136 -36.72 -23.80 -61.26
N ARG A 137 -35.96 -23.35 -60.25
CA ARG A 137 -34.95 -24.17 -59.55
C ARG A 137 -35.49 -24.96 -58.36
N LEU A 138 -36.69 -24.62 -57.88
CA LEU A 138 -37.36 -25.27 -56.74
C LEU A 138 -38.34 -26.38 -57.16
N GLN A 139 -38.56 -26.55 -58.48
CA GLN A 139 -39.20 -27.72 -59.09
C GLN A 139 -38.15 -28.71 -59.57
#